data_AF-A0A3E1Q7T0-F1
#
_entry.id   AF-A0A3E1Q7T0-F1
#
_cell.length_a   1.000
_cell.length_b   1.000
_cell.length_c   1.000
_cell.angle_alpha   90.00
_cell.angle_beta   90.00
_cell.angle_gamma   90.00
#
_symmetry.space_group_name_H-M   'P 1'
#
loop_
_entity.id
_entity.type
_entity.pdbx_description
1 polymer ?
#
loop_
_entity_poly.entity_id
_entity_poly.type
_entity_poly.pdbx_seq_one_letter_code
_entity_poly.pdbx_strand_id
1 'polypeptide(L)'
;MFTTIIVTAQTSQFTGEYGKRSETKEGTVIEYTLSLKPDGNFTFHFYRNIDPTQPKENFYGKGTWEADKKSVLFHTNKEADIDEKYTLDFTNTKARFIKKMPRGETATNKKTYFLFYDSEVSWIKGLKLHKK
;
A
#
# COMPACT_ATOMS: atom_id res chain seq x y z
N MET A 1 -2.17 -28.99 18.84
CA MET A 1 -2.85 -27.68 18.92
C MET A 1 -1.76 -26.62 19.03
N PHE A 2 -1.60 -25.76 18.03
CA PHE A 2 -0.70 -24.61 18.13
C PHE A 2 -1.53 -23.37 18.41
N THR A 3 -1.29 -22.75 19.56
CA THR A 3 -1.96 -21.52 19.99
C THR A 3 -1.29 -20.33 19.33
N THR A 4 -1.98 -19.67 18.40
CA THR A 4 -1.52 -18.43 17.78
C THR A 4 -1.55 -17.31 18.81
N ILE A 5 -0.38 -16.75 19.16
CA ILE A 5 -0.27 -15.56 20.01
C ILE A 5 -0.60 -14.35 19.13
N ILE A 6 -1.75 -13.71 19.36
CA ILE A 6 -2.14 -12.50 18.61
C ILE A 6 -1.39 -11.30 19.20
N VAL A 7 -0.42 -10.79 18.44
CA VAL A 7 0.28 -9.53 18.72
C VAL A 7 -0.58 -8.36 18.22
N THR A 8 -1.55 -7.93 19.02
CA THR A 8 -2.57 -6.93 18.61
C THR A 8 -2.11 -5.46 18.64
N ALA A 9 -1.10 -5.12 19.45
CA ALA A 9 -0.72 -3.71 19.65
C ALA A 9 0.14 -3.13 18.53
N GLN A 10 1.08 -3.90 17.98
CA GLN A 10 2.02 -3.42 16.95
C GLN A 10 1.40 -3.26 15.56
N THR A 11 0.32 -3.97 15.25
CA THR A 11 -0.37 -3.88 13.94
C THR A 11 -1.21 -2.61 13.82
N SER A 12 -1.84 -2.17 14.91
CA SER A 12 -2.74 -1.00 14.93
C SER A 12 -2.13 0.28 14.33
N GLN A 13 -0.83 0.55 14.54
CA GLN A 13 -0.20 1.77 14.03
C GLN A 13 -0.05 1.79 12.49
N PHE A 14 0.04 0.61 11.88
CA PHE A 14 0.20 0.44 10.44
C PHE A 14 -1.13 0.37 9.71
N THR A 15 -2.19 -0.09 10.38
CA THR A 15 -3.52 -0.19 9.80
C THR A 15 -4.07 1.16 9.31
N GLY A 16 -4.91 1.08 8.28
CA GLY A 16 -5.60 2.22 7.68
C GLY A 16 -5.47 2.26 6.16
N GLU A 17 -6.02 3.34 5.59
CA GLU A 17 -5.96 3.62 4.18
C GLU A 17 -4.81 4.56 3.85
N TYR A 18 -4.11 4.24 2.78
CA TYR A 18 -3.00 5.02 2.25
C TYR A 18 -3.21 5.25 0.76
N GLY A 19 -2.76 6.37 0.25
CA GLY A 19 -2.84 6.61 -1.18
C GLY A 19 -1.98 7.75 -1.69
N LYS A 20 -1.99 7.85 -3.01
CA LYS A 20 -1.40 8.94 -3.77
C LYS A 20 -2.24 9.12 -5.02
N ARG A 21 -2.77 10.33 -5.22
CA ARG A 21 -3.52 10.71 -6.43
C ARG A 21 -2.82 11.90 -7.07
N SER A 22 -2.64 11.85 -8.38
CA SER A 22 -2.19 12.96 -9.20
C SER A 22 -3.14 13.13 -10.38
N GLU A 23 -3.49 14.38 -10.67
CA GLU A 23 -4.38 14.76 -11.75
C GLU A 23 -3.75 15.93 -12.50
N THR A 24 -3.64 15.82 -13.83
CA THR A 24 -3.17 16.92 -14.68
C THR A 24 -4.34 17.78 -15.15
N LYS A 25 -4.04 18.98 -15.69
CA LYS A 25 -5.09 19.87 -16.23
C LYS A 25 -5.83 19.25 -17.41
N GLU A 26 -5.14 18.38 -18.14
CA GLU A 26 -5.63 17.64 -19.31
C GLU A 26 -6.49 16.41 -18.91
N GLY A 27 -6.68 16.17 -17.60
CA GLY A 27 -7.52 15.10 -17.09
C GLY A 27 -6.81 13.75 -16.95
N THR A 28 -5.48 13.69 -17.11
CA THR A 28 -4.72 12.47 -16.78
C THR A 28 -4.79 12.23 -15.28
N VAL A 29 -5.32 11.08 -14.86
CA VAL A 29 -5.41 10.65 -13.47
C VAL A 29 -4.54 9.44 -13.25
N ILE A 30 -3.72 9.49 -12.20
CA ILE A 30 -2.99 8.33 -11.67
C ILE A 30 -3.29 8.24 -10.18
N GLU A 31 -3.79 7.10 -9.74
CA GLU A 31 -4.16 6.87 -8.36
C GLU A 31 -3.64 5.53 -7.84
N TYR A 32 -3.10 5.55 -6.63
CA TYR A 32 -2.67 4.39 -5.88
C TYR A 32 -3.45 4.38 -4.56
N THR A 33 -4.05 3.25 -4.22
CA THR A 33 -4.70 3.03 -2.93
C THR A 33 -4.17 1.73 -2.32
N LEU A 34 -3.84 1.78 -1.03
CA LEU A 34 -3.43 0.65 -0.20
C LEU A 34 -4.26 0.65 1.07
N SER A 35 -4.93 -0.47 1.34
CA SER A 35 -5.64 -0.73 2.60
C SER A 35 -4.87 -1.77 3.39
N LEU A 36 -4.49 -1.44 4.63
CA LEU A 36 -3.95 -2.41 5.60
C LEU A 36 -4.99 -2.66 6.69
N LYS A 37 -5.58 -3.86 6.68
CA LYS A 37 -6.63 -4.25 7.63
C LYS A 37 -6.04 -4.82 8.94
N PRO A 38 -6.69 -4.62 10.10
CA PRO A 38 -6.19 -5.13 11.39
C PRO A 38 -6.07 -6.64 11.51
N ASP A 39 -6.77 -7.39 10.66
CA ASP A 39 -6.73 -8.85 10.58
C ASP A 39 -5.51 -9.40 9.83
N GLY A 40 -4.61 -8.52 9.37
CA GLY A 40 -3.41 -8.89 8.62
C GLY A 40 -3.64 -9.01 7.11
N ASN A 41 -4.82 -8.65 6.59
CA ASN A 41 -5.06 -8.62 5.15
C ASN A 41 -4.76 -7.24 4.55
N PHE A 42 -4.33 -7.21 3.29
CA PHE A 42 -4.21 -5.97 2.52
C PHE A 42 -4.92 -6.05 1.17
N THR A 43 -5.25 -4.87 0.65
CA THR A 43 -5.61 -4.71 -0.76
C THR A 43 -4.89 -3.52 -1.35
N PHE A 44 -4.47 -3.65 -2.60
CA PHE A 44 -3.83 -2.60 -3.38
C PHE A 44 -4.58 -2.40 -4.69
N HIS A 45 -4.74 -1.14 -5.09
CA HIS A 45 -5.32 -0.75 -6.37
C HIS A 45 -4.48 0.36 -6.99
N PHE A 46 -4.04 0.13 -8.22
CA PHE A 46 -3.50 1.15 -9.11
C PHE A 46 -4.51 1.42 -10.22
N TYR A 47 -4.85 2.69 -10.39
CA TYR A 47 -5.71 3.21 -11.44
C TYR A 47 -4.95 4.22 -12.29
N ARG A 48 -5.06 4.10 -13.60
CA ARG A 48 -4.51 5.07 -14.56
C ARG A 48 -5.51 5.36 -15.67
N ASN A 49 -5.68 6.64 -15.93
CA ASN A 49 -6.47 7.19 -17.03
C ASN A 49 -5.65 8.31 -17.65
N ILE A 50 -5.01 8.07 -18.80
CA ILE A 50 -4.14 9.05 -19.44
C ILE A 50 -4.98 10.09 -20.19
N ASP A 51 -5.93 9.60 -20.98
CA ASP A 51 -6.80 10.40 -21.82
C ASP A 51 -8.11 9.62 -22.06
N PRO A 52 -9.21 10.30 -22.41
CA PRO A 52 -10.53 9.67 -22.53
C PRO A 52 -10.65 8.69 -23.71
N THR A 53 -9.69 8.64 -24.63
CA THR A 53 -9.71 7.76 -25.81
C THR A 53 -8.99 6.43 -25.56
N GLN A 54 -8.11 6.36 -24.56
CA GLN A 54 -7.42 5.13 -24.17
C GLN A 54 -8.19 4.37 -23.09
N PRO A 55 -8.11 3.02 -23.09
CA PRO A 55 -8.66 2.22 -22.00
C PRO A 55 -8.06 2.62 -20.66
N LYS A 56 -8.93 2.69 -19.64
CA LYS A 56 -8.51 2.89 -18.26
C LYS A 56 -7.81 1.64 -17.77
N GLU A 57 -6.64 1.81 -17.17
CA GLU A 57 -5.87 0.71 -16.61
C GLU A 57 -6.20 0.53 -15.14
N ASN A 58 -6.43 -0.72 -14.75
CA ASN A 58 -6.66 -1.09 -13.36
C ASN A 58 -5.81 -2.32 -13.05
N PHE A 59 -5.02 -2.22 -11.99
CA PHE A 59 -4.21 -3.32 -11.50
C PHE A 59 -4.45 -3.48 -10.01
N TYR A 60 -4.74 -4.71 -9.58
CA TYR A 60 -5.10 -5.02 -8.21
C TYR A 60 -4.16 -6.05 -7.61
N GLY A 61 -3.84 -5.89 -6.34
CA GLY A 61 -3.14 -6.89 -5.53
C GLY A 61 -3.90 -7.12 -4.22
N LYS A 62 -3.82 -8.34 -3.69
CA LYS A 62 -4.31 -8.67 -2.35
C LYS A 62 -3.39 -9.73 -1.72
N GLY A 63 -3.59 -9.93 -0.43
CA GLY A 63 -2.89 -10.96 0.35
C GLY A 63 -2.76 -10.53 1.80
N THR A 64 -1.70 -11.00 2.44
CA THR A 64 -1.44 -10.72 3.86
C THR A 64 -0.24 -9.80 4.05
N TRP A 65 -0.19 -9.18 5.22
CA TRP A 65 0.91 -8.32 5.62
C TRP A 65 1.28 -8.59 7.08
N GLU A 66 2.55 -8.37 7.38
CA GLU A 66 3.07 -8.44 8.75
C GLU A 66 3.98 -7.27 9.06
N ALA A 67 4.05 -6.92 10.34
CA ALA A 67 4.93 -5.86 10.81
C ALA A 67 6.34 -6.39 11.09
N ASP A 68 7.35 -5.77 10.46
CA ASP A 68 8.76 -5.94 10.82
C ASP A 68 9.33 -4.59 11.27
N LYS A 69 9.37 -4.37 12.60
CA LYS A 69 9.86 -3.14 13.24
C LYS A 69 9.12 -1.88 12.78
N LYS A 70 9.67 -1.19 11.76
CA LYS A 70 9.10 0.03 11.15
C LYS A 70 8.76 -0.20 9.68
N SER A 71 8.76 -1.44 9.23
CA SER A 71 8.43 -1.87 7.89
C SER A 71 7.23 -2.80 7.94
N VAL A 72 6.57 -2.93 6.80
CA VAL A 72 5.56 -3.95 6.53
C VAL A 72 6.08 -4.84 5.41
N LEU A 73 5.97 -6.15 5.62
CA LEU A 73 6.27 -7.18 4.64
C LEU A 73 4.94 -7.66 4.06
N PHE A 74 4.88 -7.77 2.73
CA PHE A 74 3.68 -8.20 2.02
C PHE A 74 3.89 -9.60 1.45
N HIS A 75 2.81 -10.38 1.45
CA HIS A 75 2.80 -11.74 0.93
C HIS A 75 1.52 -11.95 0.11
N THR A 76 1.67 -12.56 -1.05
CA THR A 76 0.56 -12.97 -1.92
C THR A 76 0.59 -14.48 -2.03
N ASN A 77 -0.50 -15.15 -1.66
CA ASN A 77 -0.67 -16.57 -1.93
C ASN A 77 -1.12 -16.74 -3.39
N LYS A 78 -0.27 -17.29 -4.25
CA LYS A 78 -0.55 -17.43 -5.69
C LYS A 78 -1.81 -18.24 -6.02
N GLU A 79 -2.25 -19.14 -5.14
CA GLU A 79 -3.43 -19.98 -5.38
C GLU A 79 -4.72 -19.29 -4.90
N ALA A 80 -4.67 -18.49 -3.83
CA ALA A 80 -5.85 -17.89 -3.21
C ALA A 80 -6.02 -16.39 -3.50
N ASP A 81 -4.91 -15.69 -3.73
CA ASP A 81 -4.86 -14.23 -3.84
C ASP A 81 -4.74 -13.74 -5.29
N ILE A 82 -4.37 -14.60 -6.22
CA ILE A 82 -4.30 -14.27 -7.66
C ILE A 82 -5.51 -14.84 -8.38
N ASP A 83 -6.22 -13.98 -9.11
CA ASP A 83 -7.39 -14.31 -9.92
C ASP A 83 -7.51 -13.35 -11.12
N GLU A 84 -8.62 -13.42 -11.87
CA GLU A 84 -8.87 -12.54 -13.03
C GLU A 84 -8.81 -11.04 -12.70
N LYS A 85 -9.14 -10.66 -11.46
CA LYS A 85 -9.12 -9.26 -11.00
C LYS A 85 -7.83 -8.92 -10.28
N TYR A 86 -7.37 -9.77 -9.36
CA TYR A 86 -6.17 -9.55 -8.56
C TYR A 86 -4.97 -10.21 -9.24
N THR A 87 -4.20 -9.41 -9.97
CA THR A 87 -3.13 -9.89 -10.85
C THR A 87 -1.73 -9.55 -10.37
N LEU A 88 -1.59 -8.64 -9.39
CA LEU A 88 -0.31 -8.21 -8.87
C LEU A 88 0.17 -9.13 -7.74
N ASP A 89 1.35 -9.70 -7.93
CA ASP A 89 2.07 -10.47 -6.92
C ASP A 89 2.92 -9.53 -6.05
N PHE A 90 2.57 -9.41 -4.77
CA PHE A 90 3.30 -8.60 -3.80
C PHE A 90 4.28 -9.43 -2.97
N THR A 91 4.52 -10.70 -3.32
CA THR A 91 5.54 -11.53 -2.66
C THR A 91 6.89 -10.79 -2.63
N ASN A 92 7.59 -10.89 -1.50
CA ASN A 92 8.86 -10.19 -1.24
C ASN A 92 8.78 -8.65 -1.22
N THR A 93 7.59 -8.05 -1.28
CA THR A 93 7.45 -6.59 -1.24
C THR A 93 7.60 -6.07 0.18
N LYS A 94 8.31 -4.94 0.32
CA LYS A 94 8.59 -4.28 1.60
C LYS A 94 8.31 -2.80 1.52
N ALA A 95 7.58 -2.29 2.51
CA ALA A 95 7.32 -0.87 2.65
C ALA A 95 7.72 -0.35 4.03
N ARG A 96 8.45 0.76 4.08
CA ARG A 96 8.85 1.42 5.32
C ARG A 96 7.74 2.36 5.77
N PHE A 97 7.25 2.20 7.00
CA PHE A 97 6.38 3.15 7.64
C PHE A 97 7.17 4.35 8.16
N ILE A 98 6.78 5.55 7.73
CA ILE A 98 7.47 6.78 8.06
C ILE A 98 6.46 7.76 8.65
N LYS A 99 6.70 8.15 9.91
CA LYS A 99 6.00 9.24 10.59
C LYS A 99 6.99 10.38 10.79
N LYS A 100 6.88 11.44 10.00
CA LYS A 100 7.70 12.65 10.12
C LYS A 100 6.91 13.77 10.77
N MET A 101 7.54 14.43 11.73
CA MET A 101 7.13 15.74 12.22
C MET A 101 8.07 16.76 11.58
N PRO A 102 7.57 17.69 10.74
CA PRO A 102 8.41 18.75 10.20
C PRO A 102 8.99 19.59 11.36
N ARG A 103 10.28 19.94 11.27
CA ARG A 103 10.92 20.75 12.31
C ARG A 103 10.30 22.15 12.31
N GLY A 104 9.84 22.62 13.46
CA GLY A 104 9.26 23.96 13.62
C GLY A 104 7.77 24.06 13.29
N GLU A 105 7.11 22.98 12.88
CA GLU A 105 5.67 22.97 12.60
C GLU A 105 4.87 22.33 13.75
N THR A 106 3.61 22.73 13.89
CA THR A 106 2.68 22.19 14.89
C THR A 106 2.34 20.73 14.58
N ALA A 107 1.81 20.01 15.58
CA ALA A 107 1.43 18.59 15.47
C ALA A 107 0.45 18.26 14.33
N THR A 108 -0.16 19.28 13.73
CA THR A 108 -1.12 19.24 12.64
C THR A 108 -0.50 18.80 11.30
N ASN A 109 0.81 19.02 11.08
CA ASN A 109 1.48 18.73 9.79
C ASN A 109 2.24 17.39 9.76
N LYS A 110 1.86 16.43 10.61
CA LYS A 110 2.49 15.10 10.64
C LYS A 110 2.29 14.37 9.31
N LYS A 111 3.38 14.15 8.58
CA LYS A 111 3.36 13.34 7.35
C LYS A 111 3.57 11.89 7.72
N THR A 112 2.51 11.10 7.60
CA THR A 112 2.53 9.64 7.76
C THR A 112 2.39 8.99 6.40
N TYR A 113 3.32 8.13 6.02
CA TYR A 113 3.29 7.43 4.73
C TYR A 113 4.06 6.11 4.75
N PHE A 114 3.74 5.25 3.81
CA PHE A 114 4.56 4.11 3.43
C PHE A 114 5.48 4.47 2.26
N LEU A 115 6.74 4.04 2.33
CA LEU A 115 7.69 4.05 1.21
C LEU A 115 7.96 2.61 0.80
N PHE A 116 7.49 2.19 -0.37
CA PHE A 116 7.84 0.91 -0.97
C PHE A 116 9.30 0.96 -1.41
N TYR A 117 10.18 0.19 -0.77
CA TYR A 117 11.62 0.22 -1.06
C TYR A 117 12.12 -1.06 -1.71
N ASP A 118 11.31 -2.12 -1.70
CA ASP A 118 11.60 -3.40 -2.32
C ASP A 118 10.32 -4.02 -2.85
N SER A 119 10.32 -4.50 -4.09
CA SER A 119 9.18 -5.18 -4.74
C SER A 119 9.62 -5.73 -6.09
N GLU A 120 9.05 -6.88 -6.46
CA GLU A 120 9.14 -7.42 -7.83
C GLU A 120 8.23 -6.67 -8.80
N VAL A 121 7.18 -5.99 -8.30
CA VAL A 121 6.39 -5.02 -9.06
C VAL A 121 7.24 -3.75 -9.24
N SER A 122 8.02 -3.71 -10.32
CA SER A 122 9.08 -2.72 -10.52
C SER A 122 8.62 -1.25 -10.39
N TRP A 123 7.42 -0.93 -10.86
CA TRP A 123 6.88 0.44 -10.88
C TRP A 123 6.34 0.93 -9.53
N ILE A 124 6.23 0.08 -8.49
CA ILE A 124 5.94 0.56 -7.12
C ILE A 124 7.20 0.81 -6.30
N LYS A 125 8.39 0.39 -6.76
CA LYS A 125 9.62 0.68 -6.03
C LYS A 125 9.89 2.18 -5.99
N GLY A 126 10.05 2.73 -4.79
CA GLY A 126 10.16 4.16 -4.53
C GLY A 126 8.82 4.89 -4.32
N LEU A 127 7.68 4.22 -4.49
CA LEU A 127 6.36 4.80 -4.31
C LEU A 127 6.12 5.21 -2.85
N LYS A 128 5.60 6.42 -2.66
CA LYS A 128 5.17 6.95 -1.35
C LYS A 128 3.65 7.03 -1.32
N LEU A 129 3.03 6.29 -0.39
CA LEU A 129 1.59 6.33 -0.16
C LEU A 129 1.29 6.98 1.18
N HIS A 130 0.60 8.11 1.15
CA HIS A 130 0.30 8.93 2.31
C HIS A 130 -0.95 8.42 3.01
N LYS A 131 -0.95 8.43 4.35
CA LYS A 131 -2.14 8.07 5.13
C LYS A 131 -3.30 9.02 4.75
N LYS A 132 -4.47 8.46 4.44
CA LYS A 132 -5.69 9.22 4.17
C LYS A 132 -6.31 9.75 5.47
#